data_AF-A0A1F2YL92-F1
#
_entry.id   AF-A0A1F2YL92-F1
#
_cell.length_a   1.000
_cell.length_b   1.000
_cell.length_c   1.000
_cell.angle_alpha   90.00
_cell.angle_beta   90.00
_cell.angle_gamma   90.00
#
_symmetry.space_group_name_H-M   'P 1'
#
loop_
_entity.id
_entity.type
_entity.pdbx_description
1 polymer ?
#
loop_
_entity_poly.entity_id
_entity_poly.type
_entity_poly.pdbx_seq_one_letter_code
_entity_poly.pdbx_strand_id
1 'polypeptide(L)'
;MWDLGVILLSLGLLMYTAYRGFSVILMAPICALLAVLLINPANVLPFYSGVFMPKMVGFIKDYFLVFLLGAIFGKVVEMSGIAESIAKTIVNLIGSKNAMLTVVLLGAILTYSGVSLFVVVFAVYPFANQLFRQANIPKRLIPGTIALGAFTFTMDALPGTPQIQNVIPTTFFGTDIYAAPFLGLIGAVFVLATGLSYLEWRRRVAARNGDGYATGIELTEAEQQQLKQNLDTTSNGSNARQWLAFVPLILVAVTNKYLSTAIKEWYPNGFDFNAIGLAAYTVDVAKTSAIWAVGLALIVGIIAAISFDFRRVYTGFKDGVNASIGGSLLAVMNTASEYGFGAIIAALPGFAIISHALGNTFTNPLVNGA
;
A
#
# COMPACT_ATOMS: atom_id res chain seq x y z
N MET A 1 -7.84 -8.62 -33.83
CA MET A 1 -8.91 -8.72 -32.81
C MET A 1 -8.77 -9.96 -31.94
N TRP A 2 -8.43 -11.13 -32.50
CA TRP A 2 -8.15 -12.35 -31.71
C TRP A 2 -7.14 -12.11 -30.58
N ASP A 3 -5.98 -11.52 -30.89
CA ASP A 3 -4.92 -11.29 -29.90
C ASP A 3 -5.36 -10.37 -28.74
N LEU A 4 -6.25 -9.41 -29.02
CA LEU A 4 -6.85 -8.56 -28.00
C LEU A 4 -7.81 -9.36 -27.11
N GLY A 5 -8.63 -10.22 -27.72
CA GLY A 5 -9.52 -11.13 -26.99
C GLY A 5 -8.76 -12.07 -26.06
N VAL A 6 -7.59 -12.57 -26.48
CA VAL A 6 -6.72 -13.40 -25.65
C VAL A 6 -6.19 -12.63 -24.43
N ILE A 7 -5.77 -11.38 -24.59
CA ILE A 7 -5.34 -10.52 -23.46
C ILE A 7 -6.49 -10.28 -22.48
N LEU A 8 -7.67 -9.91 -22.98
CA LEU A 8 -8.84 -9.67 -22.14
C LEU A 8 -9.31 -10.93 -21.41
N LEU A 9 -9.26 -12.08 -22.08
CA LEU A 9 -9.56 -13.38 -21.47
C LEU A 9 -8.57 -13.70 -20.35
N SER A 10 -7.28 -13.52 -20.59
CA SER A 10 -6.22 -13.79 -19.61
C SER A 10 -6.36 -12.90 -18.37
N LEU A 11 -6.55 -11.59 -18.57
CA LEU A 11 -6.79 -10.64 -17.48
C LEU A 11 -8.09 -10.94 -16.72
N GLY A 12 -9.17 -11.21 -17.45
CA GLY A 12 -10.46 -11.56 -16.86
C GLY A 12 -10.39 -12.83 -16.01
N LEU A 13 -9.67 -13.86 -16.46
CA LEU A 13 -9.43 -15.09 -15.71
C LEU A 13 -8.59 -14.85 -14.45
N LEU A 14 -7.54 -14.03 -14.54
CA LEU A 14 -6.73 -13.66 -13.38
C LEU A 14 -7.58 -12.95 -12.32
N MET A 15 -8.36 -11.94 -12.74
CA MET A 15 -9.26 -11.22 -11.83
C MET A 15 -10.31 -12.16 -11.21
N TYR A 16 -10.97 -12.99 -12.04
CA TYR A 16 -11.99 -13.92 -11.58
C TYR A 16 -11.46 -14.90 -10.52
N THR A 17 -10.27 -15.47 -10.76
CA THR A 17 -9.67 -16.43 -9.83
C THR A 17 -9.14 -15.77 -8.56
N ALA A 18 -8.60 -14.55 -8.64
CA ALA A 18 -8.22 -13.77 -7.48
C ALA A 18 -9.43 -13.47 -6.55
N TYR A 19 -10.57 -13.07 -7.11
CA TYR A 19 -11.81 -12.86 -6.33
C TYR A 19 -12.36 -14.15 -5.70
N ARG A 20 -12.05 -15.31 -6.25
CA ARG A 20 -12.39 -16.63 -5.69
C ARG A 20 -11.41 -17.09 -4.60
N GLY A 21 -10.39 -16.31 -4.29
CA GLY A 21 -9.41 -16.61 -3.24
C GLY A 21 -8.24 -17.48 -3.69
N PHE A 22 -8.05 -17.69 -5.00
CA PHE A 22 -6.84 -18.36 -5.50
C PHE A 22 -5.63 -17.44 -5.36
N SER A 23 -4.47 -18.03 -5.05
CA SER A 23 -3.22 -17.30 -4.92
C SER A 23 -2.80 -16.66 -6.25
N VAL A 24 -2.58 -15.35 -6.26
CA VAL A 24 -2.10 -14.63 -7.44
C VAL A 24 -0.70 -15.09 -7.84
N ILE A 25 0.13 -15.51 -6.88
CA ILE A 25 1.44 -16.13 -7.14
C ILE A 25 1.31 -17.31 -8.12
N LEU A 26 0.26 -18.11 -7.99
CA LEU A 26 -0.01 -19.26 -8.85
C LEU A 26 -0.77 -18.86 -10.13
N MET A 27 -1.80 -18.02 -10.00
CA MET A 27 -2.71 -17.74 -11.11
C MET A 27 -2.12 -16.81 -12.16
N ALA A 28 -1.30 -15.83 -11.78
CA ALA A 28 -0.65 -14.93 -12.73
C ALA A 28 0.18 -15.67 -13.79
N PRO A 29 1.13 -16.56 -13.46
CA PRO A 29 1.88 -17.29 -14.49
C PRO A 29 0.96 -18.21 -15.32
N ILE A 30 -0.02 -18.87 -14.72
CA ILE A 30 -0.97 -19.72 -15.46
C ILE A 30 -1.75 -18.91 -16.50
N CYS A 31 -2.36 -17.79 -16.08
CA CYS A 31 -3.14 -16.93 -16.96
C CYS A 31 -2.27 -16.27 -18.04
N ALA A 32 -1.07 -15.81 -17.69
CA ALA A 32 -0.14 -15.21 -18.65
C ALA A 32 0.32 -16.24 -19.70
N LEU A 33 0.71 -17.44 -19.27
CA LEU A 33 1.16 -18.50 -20.18
C LEU A 33 0.03 -19.09 -21.01
N LEU A 34 -1.21 -19.09 -20.49
CA LEU A 34 -2.39 -19.40 -21.29
C LEU A 34 -2.55 -18.41 -22.45
N ALA A 35 -2.30 -17.12 -22.21
CA ALA A 35 -2.34 -16.12 -23.27
C ALA A 35 -1.28 -16.40 -24.36
N VAL A 36 -0.05 -16.75 -23.94
CA VAL A 36 1.02 -17.14 -24.85
C VAL A 36 0.64 -18.42 -25.63
N LEU A 37 0.09 -19.43 -24.95
CA LEU A 37 -0.34 -20.69 -25.54
C LEU A 37 -1.38 -20.48 -26.65
N LEU A 38 -2.36 -19.60 -26.41
CA LEU A 38 -3.44 -19.30 -27.37
C LEU A 38 -2.97 -18.50 -28.60
N ILE A 39 -1.81 -17.85 -28.52
CA ILE A 39 -1.21 -17.12 -29.63
C ILE A 39 -0.21 -18.01 -30.39
N ASN A 40 0.73 -18.60 -29.66
CA ASN A 40 1.70 -19.54 -30.20
C ASN A 40 2.20 -20.50 -29.11
N PRO A 41 1.78 -21.78 -29.14
CA PRO A 41 2.19 -22.78 -28.15
C PRO A 41 3.70 -22.96 -27.98
N ALA A 42 4.49 -22.78 -29.04
CA ALA A 42 5.94 -22.94 -28.99
C ALA A 42 6.62 -21.89 -28.09
N ASN A 43 5.94 -20.77 -27.82
CA ASN A 43 6.50 -19.64 -27.07
C ASN A 43 6.32 -19.77 -25.55
N VAL A 44 5.55 -20.73 -25.05
CA VAL A 44 5.20 -20.84 -23.62
C VAL A 44 6.43 -20.95 -22.73
N LEU A 45 7.33 -21.90 -23.00
CA LEU A 45 8.54 -22.08 -22.19
C LEU A 45 9.53 -20.90 -22.33
N PRO A 46 9.81 -20.38 -23.54
CA PRO A 46 10.62 -19.16 -23.69
C PRO A 46 10.04 -17.95 -22.95
N PHE A 47 8.72 -17.71 -22.99
CA PHE A 47 8.10 -16.59 -22.29
C PHE A 47 8.13 -16.76 -20.78
N TYR A 48 7.97 -17.99 -20.27
CA TYR A 48 8.09 -18.25 -18.84
C TYR A 48 9.51 -17.91 -18.33
N SER A 49 10.54 -18.49 -18.94
CA SER A 49 11.92 -18.35 -18.46
C SER A 49 12.59 -17.05 -18.89
N GLY A 50 12.18 -16.47 -20.01
CA GLY A 50 12.81 -15.30 -20.62
C GLY A 50 12.08 -13.97 -20.38
N VAL A 51 10.79 -14.00 -20.02
CA VAL A 51 10.00 -12.78 -19.77
C VAL A 51 9.43 -12.76 -18.36
N PHE A 52 8.62 -13.76 -18.00
CA PHE A 52 7.93 -13.79 -16.71
C PHE A 52 8.91 -13.85 -15.54
N MET A 53 9.76 -14.88 -15.50
CA MET A 53 10.69 -15.10 -14.38
C MET A 53 11.70 -13.95 -14.20
N PRO A 54 12.37 -13.44 -15.25
CA PRO A 54 13.29 -12.31 -15.10
C PRO A 54 12.60 -11.04 -14.59
N LYS A 55 11.36 -10.77 -15.02
CA LYS A 55 10.60 -9.59 -14.57
C LYS A 55 10.11 -9.73 -13.14
N MET A 56 9.63 -10.91 -12.78
CA MET A 56 9.28 -11.24 -11.41
C MET A 56 10.49 -11.09 -10.47
N VAL A 57 11.63 -11.72 -10.81
CA VAL A 57 12.84 -11.64 -9.99
C VAL A 57 13.41 -10.22 -9.95
N GLY A 58 13.37 -9.49 -11.07
CA GLY A 58 13.75 -8.08 -11.13
C GLY A 58 12.95 -7.23 -10.15
N PHE A 59 11.62 -7.40 -10.11
CA PHE A 59 10.78 -6.73 -9.13
C PHE A 59 11.19 -7.06 -7.69
N ILE A 60 11.42 -8.34 -7.38
CA ILE A 60 11.87 -8.76 -6.04
C ILE A 60 13.20 -8.08 -5.70
N LYS A 61 14.18 -8.14 -6.60
CA LYS A 61 15.50 -7.54 -6.43
C LYS A 61 15.39 -6.05 -6.08
N ASP A 62 14.55 -5.32 -6.80
CA ASP A 62 14.47 -3.87 -6.68
C ASP A 62 13.69 -3.44 -5.43
N TYR A 63 12.61 -4.13 -5.07
CA TYR A 63 11.66 -3.66 -4.04
C TYR A 63 11.65 -4.45 -2.73
N PHE A 64 12.35 -5.59 -2.63
CA PHE A 64 12.32 -6.44 -1.44
C PHE A 64 12.63 -5.67 -0.14
N LEU A 65 13.63 -4.79 -0.17
CA LEU A 65 14.02 -3.98 0.98
C LEU A 65 12.86 -3.12 1.51
N VAL A 66 12.13 -2.45 0.61
CA VAL A 66 11.03 -1.54 0.99
C VAL A 66 9.86 -2.33 1.55
N PHE A 67 9.51 -3.47 0.95
CA PHE A 67 8.45 -4.34 1.49
C PHE A 67 8.80 -4.90 2.87
N LEU A 68 10.03 -5.39 3.04
CA LEU A 68 10.51 -5.95 4.30
C LEU A 68 10.48 -4.90 5.41
N LEU A 69 11.11 -3.74 5.18
CA LEU A 69 11.19 -2.67 6.16
C LEU A 69 9.83 -2.03 6.42
N GLY A 70 8.97 -1.88 5.40
CA GLY A 70 7.60 -1.37 5.57
C GLY A 70 6.73 -2.29 6.42
N ALA A 71 6.85 -3.61 6.24
CA ALA A 71 6.14 -4.58 7.07
C ALA A 71 6.65 -4.58 8.52
N ILE A 72 7.97 -4.52 8.73
CA ILE A 72 8.56 -4.42 10.08
C ILE A 72 8.15 -3.12 10.74
N PHE A 73 8.26 -1.98 10.04
CA PHE A 73 7.84 -0.67 10.53
C PHE A 73 6.38 -0.69 10.98
N GLY A 74 5.48 -1.19 10.12
CA GLY A 74 4.07 -1.31 10.46
C GLY A 74 3.84 -2.14 11.71
N LYS A 75 4.53 -3.26 11.86
CA LYS A 75 4.38 -4.12 13.03
C LYS A 75 4.93 -3.50 14.31
N VAL A 76 6.07 -2.82 14.24
CA VAL A 76 6.61 -2.09 15.38
C VAL A 76 5.68 -0.95 15.80
N VAL A 77 5.06 -0.24 14.85
CA VAL A 77 4.04 0.79 15.11
C VAL A 77 2.82 0.20 15.83
N GLU A 78 2.37 -0.99 15.44
CA GLU A 78 1.30 -1.73 16.13
C GLU A 78 1.74 -2.13 17.55
N MET A 79 2.90 -2.74 17.70
CA MET A 79 3.37 -3.28 18.99
C MET A 79 3.72 -2.19 20.01
N SER A 80 4.20 -1.04 19.55
CA SER A 80 4.60 0.10 20.40
C SER A 80 3.42 0.89 20.97
N GLY A 81 2.19 0.66 20.48
CA GLY A 81 1.04 1.44 20.91
C GLY A 81 0.82 2.74 20.14
N ILE A 82 1.61 2.99 19.09
CA ILE A 82 1.55 4.23 18.32
C ILE A 82 0.23 4.33 17.58
N ALA A 83 -0.21 3.24 16.93
CA ALA A 83 -1.47 3.22 16.19
C ALA A 83 -2.66 3.55 17.10
N GLU A 84 -2.70 3.00 18.30
CA GLU A 84 -3.75 3.28 19.29
C GLU A 84 -3.69 4.71 19.82
N SER A 85 -2.48 5.24 20.01
CA SER A 85 -2.28 6.63 20.45
C SER A 85 -2.79 7.63 19.39
N ILE A 86 -2.42 7.43 18.12
CA ILE A 86 -2.90 8.24 16.99
C ILE A 86 -4.42 8.14 16.87
N ALA A 87 -4.98 6.94 16.94
CA ALA A 87 -6.44 6.72 16.89
C ALA A 87 -7.17 7.54 17.95
N LYS A 88 -6.70 7.50 19.21
CA LYS A 88 -7.27 8.29 20.31
C LYS A 88 -7.17 9.80 20.06
N THR A 89 -6.03 10.30 19.57
CA THR A 89 -5.86 11.73 19.26
C THR A 89 -6.85 12.20 18.20
N ILE A 90 -7.04 11.44 17.11
CA ILE A 90 -7.98 11.82 16.04
C ILE A 90 -9.42 11.81 16.55
N VAL A 91 -9.80 10.79 17.35
CA VAL A 91 -11.13 10.72 17.96
C VAL A 91 -11.41 11.93 18.86
N ASN A 92 -10.43 12.33 19.68
CA ASN A 92 -10.56 13.50 20.57
C ASN A 92 -10.66 14.83 19.80
N LEU A 93 -9.97 14.96 18.67
CA LEU A 93 -9.96 16.18 17.85
C LEU A 93 -11.25 16.34 17.03
N ILE A 94 -11.75 15.27 16.42
CA ILE A 94 -12.83 15.32 15.41
C ILE A 94 -14.20 14.96 16.02
N GLY A 95 -14.20 14.18 17.10
CA GLY A 95 -15.39 13.70 17.78
C GLY A 95 -16.04 12.47 17.12
N SER A 96 -16.77 11.70 17.94
CA SER A 96 -17.45 10.46 17.52
C SER A 96 -18.57 10.68 16.51
N LYS A 97 -19.06 11.92 16.36
CA LYS A 97 -20.12 12.28 15.40
C LYS A 97 -19.70 12.11 13.93
N ASN A 98 -18.40 12.18 13.64
CA ASN A 98 -17.85 12.01 12.29
C ASN A 98 -17.11 10.67 12.13
N ALA A 99 -17.68 9.58 12.65
CA ALA A 99 -17.04 8.26 12.71
C ALA A 99 -16.36 7.81 11.40
N MET A 100 -17.00 8.01 10.24
CA MET A 100 -16.39 7.62 8.95
C MET A 100 -15.14 8.46 8.62
N LEU A 101 -15.20 9.77 8.79
CA LEU A 101 -14.05 10.67 8.56
C LEU A 101 -12.89 10.33 9.51
N THR A 102 -13.19 10.08 10.78
CA THR A 102 -12.20 9.68 11.79
C THR A 102 -11.47 8.41 11.37
N VAL A 103 -12.19 7.39 10.90
CA VAL A 103 -11.60 6.14 10.41
C VAL A 103 -10.77 6.35 9.15
N VAL A 104 -11.26 7.16 8.20
CA VAL A 104 -10.55 7.50 6.96
C VAL A 104 -9.23 8.20 7.28
N LEU A 105 -9.23 9.20 8.16
CA LEU A 105 -8.03 9.95 8.53
C LEU A 105 -7.04 9.10 9.33
N LEU A 106 -7.53 8.21 10.20
CA LEU A 106 -6.67 7.26 10.89
C LEU A 106 -5.98 6.32 9.90
N GLY A 107 -6.73 5.75 8.96
CA GLY A 107 -6.17 4.95 7.87
C GLY A 107 -5.13 5.73 7.08
N ALA A 108 -5.46 6.96 6.71
CA ALA A 108 -4.61 7.84 5.91
C ALA A 108 -3.29 8.19 6.62
N ILE A 109 -3.31 8.49 7.92
CA ILE A 109 -2.10 8.79 8.68
C ILE A 109 -1.19 7.56 8.78
N LEU A 110 -1.76 6.39 9.05
CA LEU A 110 -0.99 5.15 9.17
C LEU A 110 -0.38 4.76 7.81
N THR A 111 -1.14 4.80 6.72
CA THR A 111 -0.60 4.49 5.39
C THR A 111 0.34 5.56 4.87
N TYR A 112 0.08 6.85 5.09
CA TYR A 112 1.02 7.91 4.71
C TYR A 112 2.40 7.71 5.36
N SER A 113 2.45 7.07 6.52
CA SER A 113 3.72 6.77 7.19
C SER A 113 4.46 5.52 6.71
N GLY A 114 3.88 4.74 5.80
CA GLY A 114 4.49 3.50 5.29
C GLY A 114 4.07 2.24 6.04
N VAL A 115 3.07 2.31 6.93
CA VAL A 115 2.49 1.11 7.55
C VAL A 115 1.84 0.27 6.45
N SER A 116 2.16 -1.03 6.43
CA SER A 116 1.55 -1.99 5.51
C SER A 116 0.03 -2.02 5.64
N LEU A 117 -0.66 -2.11 4.50
CA LEU A 117 -2.11 -2.15 4.39
C LEU A 117 -2.74 -3.23 5.30
N PHE A 118 -2.12 -4.42 5.36
CA PHE A 118 -2.59 -5.51 6.21
C PHE A 118 -2.60 -5.11 7.69
N VAL A 119 -1.54 -4.43 8.15
CA VAL A 119 -1.44 -3.95 9.54
C VAL A 119 -2.45 -2.84 9.80
N VAL A 120 -2.65 -1.93 8.84
CA VAL A 120 -3.65 -0.87 8.97
C VAL A 120 -5.04 -1.45 9.18
N VAL A 121 -5.43 -2.51 8.46
CA VAL A 121 -6.74 -3.15 8.68
C VAL A 121 -6.87 -3.66 10.12
N PHE A 122 -5.87 -4.39 10.65
CA PHE A 122 -5.93 -4.91 12.01
C PHE A 122 -5.89 -3.82 13.08
N ALA A 123 -5.10 -2.76 12.86
CA ALA A 123 -5.00 -1.65 13.78
C ALA A 123 -6.28 -0.81 13.79
N VAL A 124 -6.85 -0.52 12.62
CA VAL A 124 -7.99 0.40 12.46
C VAL A 124 -9.33 -0.27 12.70
N TYR A 125 -9.49 -1.57 12.38
CA TYR A 125 -10.77 -2.26 12.48
C TYR A 125 -11.39 -2.20 13.88
N PRO A 126 -10.69 -2.51 14.99
CA PRO A 126 -11.29 -2.42 16.33
C PRO A 126 -11.82 -1.02 16.66
N PHE A 127 -11.08 0.03 16.29
CA PHE A 127 -11.51 1.42 16.48
C PHE A 127 -12.70 1.79 15.60
N ALA A 128 -12.67 1.40 14.33
CA ALA A 128 -13.76 1.65 13.40
C ALA A 128 -15.05 0.96 13.86
N ASN A 129 -14.94 -0.28 14.32
CA ASN A 129 -16.04 -1.07 14.86
C ASN A 129 -16.71 -0.38 16.06
N GLN A 130 -15.90 0.12 17.00
CA GLN A 130 -16.39 0.88 18.16
C GLN A 130 -17.07 2.20 17.76
N LEU A 131 -16.44 3.01 16.90
CA LEU A 131 -16.99 4.28 16.45
C LEU A 131 -18.29 4.11 15.68
N PHE A 132 -18.37 3.10 14.82
CA PHE A 132 -19.57 2.80 14.04
C PHE A 132 -20.69 2.32 14.95
N ARG A 133 -20.37 1.54 16.00
CA ARG A 133 -21.34 1.14 17.01
C ARG A 133 -21.90 2.35 17.77
N GLN A 134 -21.02 3.23 18.26
CA GLN A 134 -21.43 4.43 18.99
C GLN A 134 -22.27 5.39 18.14
N ALA A 135 -21.92 5.51 16.85
CA ALA A 135 -22.65 6.35 15.90
C ALA A 135 -23.86 5.65 15.24
N ASN A 136 -24.16 4.40 15.63
CA ASN A 136 -25.19 3.54 15.04
C ASN A 136 -25.13 3.48 13.50
N ILE A 137 -23.91 3.35 12.94
CA ILE A 137 -23.66 3.23 11.50
C ILE A 137 -23.55 1.73 11.13
N PRO A 138 -24.14 1.25 10.03
CA PRO A 138 -24.06 -0.15 9.64
C PRO A 138 -22.63 -0.68 9.55
N LYS A 139 -22.36 -1.78 10.24
CA LYS A 139 -21.04 -2.44 10.28
C LYS A 139 -20.50 -2.78 8.89
N ARG A 140 -21.38 -3.10 7.93
CA ARG A 140 -21.02 -3.38 6.52
C ARG A 140 -20.31 -2.22 5.80
N LEU A 141 -20.35 -1.00 6.33
CA LEU A 141 -19.65 0.17 5.76
C LEU A 141 -18.20 0.30 6.26
N ILE A 142 -17.80 -0.45 7.30
CA ILE A 142 -16.43 -0.39 7.84
C ILE A 142 -15.38 -0.75 6.78
N PRO A 143 -15.49 -1.86 6.02
CA PRO A 143 -14.46 -2.22 5.04
C PRO A 143 -14.24 -1.13 3.98
N GLY A 144 -15.32 -0.53 3.46
CA GLY A 144 -15.23 0.57 2.50
C GLY A 144 -14.62 1.84 3.08
N THR A 145 -14.84 2.10 4.38
CA THR A 145 -14.28 3.26 5.08
C THR A 145 -12.79 3.10 5.35
N ILE A 146 -12.36 1.91 5.79
CA ILE A 146 -10.93 1.57 5.92
C ILE A 146 -10.26 1.63 4.55
N ALA A 147 -10.89 1.05 3.52
CA ALA A 147 -10.37 1.05 2.17
C ALA A 147 -10.16 2.48 1.62
N LEU A 148 -11.11 3.39 1.85
CA LEU A 148 -10.94 4.78 1.44
C LEU A 148 -9.71 5.43 2.12
N GLY A 149 -9.54 5.24 3.43
CA GLY A 149 -8.39 5.82 4.15
C GLY A 149 -7.05 5.16 3.84
N ALA A 150 -7.05 3.85 3.58
CA ALA A 150 -5.82 3.07 3.49
C ALA A 150 -5.40 2.72 2.05
N PHE A 151 -6.35 2.52 1.12
CA PHE A 151 -6.12 1.89 -0.19
C PHE A 151 -6.33 2.83 -1.38
N THR A 152 -6.39 4.14 -1.15
CA THR A 152 -6.74 5.10 -2.23
C THR A 152 -5.78 6.29 -2.28
N PHE A 153 -6.23 7.49 -1.89
CA PHE A 153 -5.51 8.74 -2.08
C PHE A 153 -4.13 8.77 -1.41
N THR A 154 -3.96 8.15 -0.25
CA THR A 154 -2.66 8.05 0.44
C THR A 154 -1.72 7.03 -0.17
N MET A 155 -2.23 6.11 -0.96
CA MET A 155 -1.42 5.09 -1.62
C MET A 155 -0.92 5.62 -2.97
N ASP A 156 -1.79 6.30 -3.70
CA ASP A 156 -1.56 6.59 -5.13
C ASP A 156 -1.36 8.07 -5.46
N ALA A 157 -1.94 8.99 -4.69
CA ALA A 157 -2.04 10.41 -5.09
C ALA A 157 -1.28 11.38 -4.17
N LEU A 158 -1.21 11.10 -2.87
CA LEU A 158 -0.65 12.04 -1.91
C LEU A 158 0.88 12.07 -2.03
N PRO A 159 1.51 13.24 -2.27
CA PRO A 159 2.95 13.31 -2.49
C PRO A 159 3.73 12.93 -1.23
N GLY A 160 4.86 12.24 -1.40
CA GLY A 160 5.77 11.89 -0.31
C GLY A 160 5.41 10.62 0.44
N THR A 161 4.39 9.87 0.00
CA THR A 161 4.03 8.59 0.62
C THR A 161 5.12 7.55 0.31
N PRO A 162 5.68 6.87 1.32
CA PRO A 162 6.63 5.77 1.11
C PRO A 162 5.92 4.47 0.74
N GLN A 163 4.76 4.56 0.08
CA GLN A 163 3.95 3.43 -0.35
C GLN A 163 4.47 2.89 -1.67
N ILE A 164 4.42 1.58 -1.85
CA ILE A 164 5.00 0.88 -3.01
C ILE A 164 4.44 1.41 -4.33
N GLN A 165 3.14 1.73 -4.37
CA GLN A 165 2.45 2.29 -5.53
C GLN A 165 3.04 3.65 -5.96
N ASN A 166 3.56 4.42 -5.01
CA ASN A 166 4.22 5.69 -5.28
C ASN A 166 5.74 5.53 -5.51
N VAL A 167 6.36 4.49 -4.92
CA VAL A 167 7.79 4.20 -5.09
C VAL A 167 8.09 3.56 -6.45
N ILE A 168 7.27 2.65 -6.94
CA ILE A 168 7.50 1.94 -8.21
C ILE A 168 7.68 2.90 -9.40
N PRO A 169 6.78 3.88 -9.64
CA PRO A 169 6.89 4.83 -10.74
C PRO A 169 8.21 5.60 -10.76
N THR A 170 8.83 5.86 -9.60
CA THR A 170 10.10 6.62 -9.52
C THR A 170 11.22 5.98 -10.35
N THR A 171 11.24 4.66 -10.45
CA THR A 171 12.25 3.92 -11.23
C THR A 171 12.02 3.96 -12.74
N PHE A 172 10.78 4.20 -13.18
CA PHE A 172 10.41 4.27 -14.60
C PHE A 172 10.52 5.70 -15.13
N PHE A 173 10.10 6.69 -14.33
CA PHE A 173 10.08 8.09 -14.70
C PHE A 173 11.35 8.86 -14.28
N GLY A 174 12.24 8.26 -13.49
CA GLY A 174 13.44 8.93 -12.98
C GLY A 174 13.13 10.06 -12.00
N THR A 175 11.98 9.98 -11.34
CA THR A 175 11.48 10.98 -10.38
C THR A 175 11.72 10.53 -8.93
N ASP A 176 11.16 11.25 -7.97
CA ASP A 176 11.05 10.81 -6.58
C ASP A 176 9.59 10.78 -6.13
N ILE A 177 9.32 10.28 -4.91
CA ILE A 177 7.97 10.13 -4.37
C ILE A 177 7.25 11.47 -4.13
N TYR A 178 7.92 12.61 -4.28
CA TYR A 178 7.36 13.96 -4.15
C TYR A 178 7.05 14.61 -5.50
N ALA A 179 7.25 13.91 -6.61
CA ALA A 179 7.01 14.43 -7.95
C ALA A 179 5.56 14.90 -8.16
N ALA A 180 5.41 15.97 -8.95
CA ALA A 180 4.12 16.59 -9.30
C ALA A 180 3.17 16.85 -8.09
N PRO A 181 3.63 17.55 -7.03
CA PRO A 181 2.92 17.59 -5.75
C PRO A 181 1.55 18.28 -5.85
N PHE A 182 1.41 19.26 -6.74
CA PHE A 182 0.13 19.96 -6.96
C PHE A 182 -0.91 19.05 -7.62
N LEU A 183 -0.52 18.28 -8.65
CA LEU A 183 -1.40 17.33 -9.32
C LEU A 183 -1.79 16.20 -8.37
N GLY A 184 -0.82 15.67 -7.61
CA GLY A 184 -1.06 14.67 -6.57
C GLY A 184 -2.06 15.16 -5.52
N LEU A 185 -1.92 16.40 -5.04
CA LEU A 185 -2.86 16.98 -4.08
C LEU A 185 -4.27 17.13 -4.65
N ILE A 186 -4.42 17.57 -5.91
CA ILE A 186 -5.73 17.65 -6.58
C ILE A 186 -6.36 16.26 -6.67
N GLY A 187 -5.61 15.26 -7.12
CA GLY A 187 -6.07 13.87 -7.20
C GLY A 187 -6.47 13.32 -5.83
N ALA A 188 -5.67 13.60 -4.81
CA ALA A 188 -5.94 13.15 -3.44
C ALA A 188 -7.23 13.77 -2.88
N VAL A 189 -7.42 15.09 -3.07
CA VAL A 189 -8.64 15.79 -2.67
C VAL A 189 -9.85 15.24 -3.43
N PHE A 190 -9.72 14.99 -4.74
CA PHE A 190 -10.80 14.42 -5.54
C PHE A 190 -11.22 13.04 -5.04
N VAL A 191 -10.27 12.12 -4.85
CA VAL A 191 -10.53 10.76 -4.34
C VAL A 191 -11.13 10.80 -2.94
N LEU A 192 -10.57 11.62 -2.04
CA LEU A 192 -11.09 11.79 -0.68
C LEU A 192 -12.53 12.33 -0.69
N ALA A 193 -12.79 13.39 -1.46
CA ALA A 193 -14.09 14.04 -1.52
C ALA A 193 -15.16 13.12 -2.13
N THR A 194 -14.85 12.46 -3.24
CA THR A 194 -15.77 11.53 -3.90
C THR A 194 -16.06 10.30 -3.03
N GLY A 195 -15.02 9.71 -2.44
CA GLY A 195 -15.15 8.58 -1.54
C GLY A 195 -15.96 8.89 -0.28
N LEU A 196 -15.68 10.01 0.39
CA LEU A 196 -16.43 10.44 1.57
C LEU A 196 -17.88 10.76 1.21
N SER A 197 -18.11 11.43 0.08
CA SER A 197 -19.46 11.74 -0.40
C SER A 197 -20.26 10.46 -0.65
N TYR A 198 -19.65 9.44 -1.26
CA TYR A 198 -20.29 8.15 -1.49
C TYR A 198 -20.60 7.41 -0.18
N LEU A 199 -19.63 7.32 0.74
CA LEU A 199 -19.84 6.67 2.04
C LEU A 199 -20.92 7.38 2.86
N GLU A 200 -20.93 8.71 2.87
CA GLU A 200 -21.95 9.50 3.55
C GLU A 200 -23.32 9.34 2.90
N TRP A 201 -23.41 9.26 1.58
CA TRP A 201 -24.65 8.91 0.89
C TRP A 201 -25.16 7.54 1.31
N ARG A 202 -24.30 6.50 1.33
CA ARG A 202 -24.68 5.15 1.76
C ARG A 202 -25.12 5.10 3.22
N ARG A 203 -24.46 5.86 4.12
CA ARG A 203 -24.87 6.01 5.52
C ARG A 203 -26.26 6.64 5.64
N ARG A 204 -26.53 7.72 4.90
CA ARG A 204 -27.84 8.40 4.91
C ARG A 204 -28.95 7.50 4.38
N VAL A 205 -28.70 6.75 3.31
CA VAL A 205 -29.67 5.77 2.78
C VAL A 205 -29.97 4.69 3.82
N ALA A 206 -28.94 4.14 4.47
CA ALA A 206 -29.13 3.15 5.53
C ALA A 206 -29.94 3.71 6.71
N ALA A 207 -29.62 4.92 7.17
CA ALA A 207 -30.35 5.57 8.25
C ALA A 207 -31.83 5.82 7.90
N ARG A 208 -32.14 6.18 6.65
CA ARG A 208 -33.53 6.33 6.16
C ARG A 208 -34.29 5.00 6.14
N ASN A 209 -33.58 3.89 5.92
CA ASN A 209 -34.16 2.55 5.93
C ASN A 209 -34.26 1.94 7.34
N GLY A 210 -33.80 2.64 8.38
CA GLY A 210 -33.75 2.10 9.74
C GLY A 210 -32.61 1.11 9.99
N ASP A 211 -31.64 1.01 9.06
CA ASP A 211 -30.47 0.15 9.20
C ASP A 211 -29.48 0.76 10.21
N GLY A 212 -29.33 0.11 11.37
CA GLY A 212 -28.34 0.43 12.39
C GLY A 212 -27.09 -0.45 12.30
N TYR A 213 -26.29 -0.40 13.36
CA TYR A 213 -24.98 -1.07 13.40
C TYR A 213 -25.03 -2.60 13.13
N ALA A 214 -25.97 -3.31 13.75
CA ALA A 214 -26.08 -4.77 13.67
C ALA A 214 -27.16 -5.26 12.67
N THR A 215 -27.72 -4.37 11.84
CA THR A 215 -28.82 -4.77 10.94
C THR A 215 -28.33 -5.76 9.89
N GLY A 216 -28.91 -6.97 9.92
CA GLY A 216 -28.65 -8.03 8.94
C GLY A 216 -27.32 -8.77 9.12
N ILE A 217 -26.69 -8.71 10.30
CA ILE A 217 -25.42 -9.41 10.59
C ILE A 217 -25.51 -10.11 11.94
N GLU A 218 -25.21 -11.40 11.99
CA GLU A 218 -24.94 -12.10 13.25
C GLU A 218 -23.54 -11.71 13.76
N LEU A 219 -23.49 -11.16 14.97
CA LEU A 219 -22.23 -10.82 15.64
C LEU A 219 -21.62 -12.10 16.21
N THR A 220 -20.34 -12.34 15.92
CA THR A 220 -19.59 -13.48 16.46
C THR A 220 -19.42 -13.39 17.98
N GLU A 221 -19.19 -14.51 18.67
CA GLU A 221 -18.99 -14.54 20.13
C GLU A 221 -17.83 -13.63 20.60
N ALA A 222 -16.75 -13.55 19.82
CA ALA A 222 -15.63 -12.62 20.06
C ALA A 222 -16.06 -11.15 19.96
N GLU A 223 -16.95 -10.84 19.01
CA GLU A 223 -17.53 -9.49 18.87
C GLU A 223 -18.53 -9.20 19.99
N GLN A 224 -19.28 -10.21 20.46
CA GLN A 224 -20.15 -10.11 21.63
C GLN A 224 -19.36 -9.91 22.94
N GLN A 225 -18.18 -10.51 23.08
CA GLN A 225 -17.27 -10.26 24.20
C GLN A 225 -16.64 -8.86 24.15
N GLN A 226 -16.21 -8.41 22.97
CA GLN A 226 -15.82 -7.00 22.74
C GLN A 226 -17.00 -6.03 22.91
N LEU A 227 -18.25 -6.51 22.79
CA LEU A 227 -19.46 -5.74 23.05
C LEU A 227 -19.67 -5.45 24.54
N LYS A 228 -19.21 -6.39 25.40
CA LYS A 228 -19.32 -6.38 26.87
C LYS A 228 -18.10 -5.76 27.56
N GLN A 229 -16.91 -5.93 26.99
CA GLN A 229 -15.75 -5.13 27.35
C GLN A 229 -15.96 -3.74 26.74
N ASN A 230 -16.40 -2.78 27.54
CA ASN A 230 -16.00 -1.41 27.28
C ASN A 230 -14.47 -1.47 27.20
N LEU A 231 -13.90 -1.33 26.00
CA LEU A 231 -12.54 -0.87 25.91
C LEU A 231 -12.60 0.53 26.50
N ASP A 232 -12.47 0.60 27.82
CA ASP A 232 -12.33 1.84 28.52
C ASP A 232 -11.17 2.52 27.81
N THR A 233 -11.47 3.65 27.20
CA THR A 233 -10.49 4.70 26.92
C THR A 233 -10.01 5.25 28.26
N THR A 234 -9.64 4.41 29.21
CA THR A 234 -8.91 4.81 30.40
C THR A 234 -7.53 5.26 29.92
N SER A 235 -7.22 6.47 30.37
CA SER A 235 -5.97 7.17 30.15
C SER A 235 -4.79 6.22 30.22
N ASN A 236 -3.95 6.21 29.19
CA ASN A 236 -2.54 5.90 29.39
C ASN A 236 -1.71 6.63 28.35
N GLY A 237 -1.36 7.85 28.72
CA GLY A 237 -0.48 8.73 27.98
C GLY A 237 -0.82 10.17 28.35
N SER A 238 0.17 10.91 28.85
CA SER A 238 0.04 12.37 28.91
C SER A 238 -0.21 12.90 27.49
N ASN A 239 -0.75 14.11 27.36
CA ASN A 239 -0.89 14.78 26.06
C ASN A 239 0.44 14.75 25.26
N ALA A 240 1.59 14.78 25.95
CA ALA A 240 2.90 14.65 25.31
C ALA A 240 3.08 13.29 24.61
N ARG A 241 2.66 12.17 25.20
CA ARG A 241 2.76 10.84 24.58
C ARG A 241 1.91 10.73 23.30
N GLN A 242 0.76 11.40 23.27
CA GLN A 242 -0.09 11.47 22.08
C GLN A 242 0.61 12.18 20.93
N TRP A 243 1.21 13.35 21.18
CA TRP A 243 1.99 14.07 20.17
C TRP A 243 3.26 13.31 19.75
N LEU A 244 3.94 12.66 20.70
CA LEU A 244 5.13 11.84 20.42
C LEU A 244 4.83 10.64 19.51
N ALA A 245 3.59 10.15 19.47
CA ALA A 245 3.22 9.04 18.59
C ALA A 245 3.33 9.40 17.10
N PHE A 246 3.28 10.69 16.74
CA PHE A 246 3.48 11.16 15.37
C PHE A 246 4.96 11.27 14.98
N VAL A 247 5.89 11.27 15.95
CA VAL A 247 7.33 11.49 15.69
C VAL A 247 7.92 10.45 14.75
N PRO A 248 7.71 9.13 14.92
CA PRO A 248 8.27 8.15 13.98
C PRO A 248 7.77 8.34 12.56
N LEU A 249 6.50 8.71 12.38
CA LEU A 249 5.87 8.95 11.08
C LEU A 249 6.47 10.20 10.40
N ILE A 250 6.62 11.28 11.17
CA ILE A 250 7.24 12.53 10.71
C ILE A 250 8.70 12.28 10.33
N LEU A 251 9.44 11.51 11.13
CA LEU A 251 10.84 11.19 10.86
C LEU A 251 11.00 10.40 9.55
N VAL A 252 10.11 9.44 9.24
CA VAL A 252 10.13 8.75 7.95
C VAL A 252 9.99 9.76 6.81
N ALA A 253 8.98 10.64 6.88
CA ALA A 253 8.75 11.63 5.82
C ALA A 253 9.91 12.62 5.66
N VAL A 254 10.42 13.19 6.76
CA VAL A 254 11.50 14.18 6.73
C VAL A 254 12.81 13.55 6.28
N THR A 255 13.14 12.36 6.80
CA THR A 255 14.37 11.64 6.45
C THR A 255 14.33 11.22 4.98
N ASN A 256 13.19 10.72 4.49
CA ASN A 256 13.06 10.36 3.08
C ASN A 256 13.27 11.57 2.16
N LYS A 257 12.63 12.70 2.47
CA LYS A 257 12.79 13.94 1.70
C LYS A 257 14.25 14.37 1.65
N TYR A 258 14.91 14.41 2.80
CA TYR A 258 16.33 14.77 2.88
C TYR A 258 17.23 13.78 2.11
N LEU A 259 17.02 12.48 2.26
CA LEU A 259 17.84 11.47 1.59
C LEU A 259 17.60 11.42 0.07
N SER A 260 16.40 11.73 -0.40
CA SER A 260 16.09 11.79 -1.82
C SER A 260 16.90 12.84 -2.57
N THR A 261 17.30 13.93 -1.88
CA THR A 261 18.23 14.94 -2.40
C THR A 261 19.68 14.59 -2.07
N ALA A 262 19.98 14.24 -0.82
CA ALA A 262 21.35 14.01 -0.36
C ALA A 262 22.03 12.85 -1.10
N ILE A 263 21.32 11.74 -1.38
CA ILE A 263 21.91 10.60 -2.10
C ILE A 263 22.35 10.98 -3.52
N LYS A 264 21.61 11.87 -4.20
CA LYS A 264 21.99 12.38 -5.53
C LYS A 264 23.27 13.22 -5.46
N GLU A 265 23.45 13.98 -4.39
CA GLU A 265 24.69 14.73 -4.12
C GLU A 265 25.86 13.83 -3.70
N TRP A 266 25.60 12.73 -3.01
CA TRP A 266 26.63 11.75 -2.64
C TRP A 266 27.14 10.96 -3.85
N TYR A 267 26.28 10.73 -4.84
CA TYR A 267 26.58 9.95 -6.06
C TYR A 267 26.24 10.74 -7.34
N PRO A 268 26.87 11.91 -7.58
CA PRO A 268 26.48 12.81 -8.67
C PRO A 268 26.70 12.17 -10.06
N ASN A 269 27.68 11.26 -10.17
CA ASN A 269 28.00 10.54 -11.40
C ASN A 269 27.65 9.04 -11.28
N GLY A 270 26.82 8.66 -10.31
CA GLY A 270 26.58 7.27 -9.94
C GLY A 270 27.73 6.64 -9.16
N PHE A 271 27.79 5.31 -9.16
CA PHE A 271 28.83 4.52 -8.49
C PHE A 271 29.45 3.52 -9.47
N ASP A 272 30.77 3.59 -9.65
CA ASP A 272 31.50 2.70 -10.53
C ASP A 272 32.21 1.60 -9.74
N PHE A 273 31.72 0.37 -9.86
CA PHE A 273 32.36 -0.79 -9.26
C PHE A 273 33.72 -1.13 -9.89
N ASN A 274 33.97 -0.75 -11.15
CA ASN A 274 35.26 -1.01 -11.78
C ASN A 274 36.39 -0.24 -11.10
N ALA A 275 36.11 0.98 -10.63
CA ALA A 275 37.06 1.81 -9.90
C ALA A 275 37.58 1.16 -8.61
N ILE A 276 36.84 0.20 -8.05
CA ILE A 276 37.24 -0.58 -6.86
C ILE A 276 37.56 -2.05 -7.19
N GLY A 277 37.77 -2.40 -8.46
CA GLY A 277 38.16 -3.74 -8.89
C GLY A 277 37.01 -4.76 -8.94
N LEU A 278 35.74 -4.33 -8.92
CA LEU A 278 34.54 -5.18 -8.87
C LEU A 278 33.74 -5.15 -10.18
N ALA A 279 34.41 -5.31 -11.32
CA ALA A 279 33.85 -5.14 -12.66
C ALA A 279 32.60 -5.97 -13.01
N ALA A 280 32.36 -7.08 -12.29
CA ALA A 280 31.18 -7.93 -12.49
C ALA A 280 29.87 -7.29 -11.96
N TYR A 281 29.97 -6.22 -11.17
CA TYR A 281 28.82 -5.60 -10.52
C TYR A 281 28.51 -4.23 -11.13
N THR A 282 27.23 -3.90 -11.21
CA THR A 282 26.76 -2.61 -11.68
C THR A 282 25.58 -2.16 -10.82
N VAL A 283 25.40 -0.85 -10.70
CA VAL A 283 24.26 -0.26 -10.03
C VAL A 283 23.79 0.97 -10.81
N ASP A 284 22.48 1.02 -11.06
CA ASP A 284 21.82 2.18 -11.65
C ASP A 284 21.38 3.09 -10.51
N VAL A 285 22.29 3.96 -10.05
CA VAL A 285 22.05 4.83 -8.89
C VAL A 285 20.84 5.73 -9.13
N ALA A 286 20.61 6.19 -10.37
CA ALA A 286 19.47 7.03 -10.70
C ALA A 286 18.14 6.33 -10.44
N LYS A 287 18.05 5.02 -10.72
CA LYS A 287 16.85 4.22 -10.41
C LYS A 287 16.77 3.80 -8.94
N THR A 288 17.89 3.47 -8.31
CA THR A 288 17.89 2.90 -6.96
C THR A 288 17.93 3.94 -5.85
N SER A 289 18.31 5.19 -6.11
CA SER A 289 18.46 6.22 -5.07
C SER A 289 17.18 6.49 -4.30
N ALA A 290 16.03 6.51 -4.98
CA ALA A 290 14.72 6.72 -4.33
C ALA A 290 14.38 5.55 -3.39
N ILE A 291 14.66 4.32 -3.83
CA ILE A 291 14.44 3.10 -3.03
C ILE A 291 15.34 3.12 -1.78
N TRP A 292 16.60 3.53 -1.91
CA TRP A 292 17.52 3.66 -0.78
C TRP A 292 17.06 4.72 0.22
N ALA A 293 16.60 5.88 -0.27
CA ALA A 293 16.05 6.93 0.58
C ALA A 293 14.85 6.43 1.39
N VAL A 294 13.95 5.66 0.78
CA VAL A 294 12.81 5.04 1.47
C VAL A 294 13.27 4.00 2.50
N GLY A 295 14.19 3.11 2.12
CA GLY A 295 14.71 2.09 3.03
C GLY A 295 15.37 2.68 4.28
N LEU A 296 16.25 3.66 4.10
CA LEU A 296 16.91 4.36 5.21
C LEU A 296 15.91 5.13 6.08
N ALA A 297 14.92 5.79 5.48
CA ALA A 297 13.86 6.47 6.23
C ALA A 297 13.02 5.50 7.08
N LEU A 298 12.68 4.33 6.55
CA LEU A 298 11.97 3.28 7.29
C LEU A 298 12.80 2.74 8.45
N ILE A 299 14.13 2.60 8.30
CA ILE A 299 15.02 2.22 9.40
C ILE A 299 14.95 3.26 10.53
N VAL A 300 15.01 4.56 10.20
CA VAL A 300 14.87 5.63 11.19
C VAL A 300 13.49 5.58 11.86
N GLY A 301 12.43 5.35 11.10
CA GLY A 301 11.08 5.15 11.61
C GLY A 301 10.96 3.97 12.58
N ILE A 302 11.55 2.82 12.23
CA ILE A 302 11.57 1.62 13.08
C ILE A 302 12.27 1.92 14.40
N ILE A 303 13.45 2.55 14.35
CA ILE A 303 14.20 2.91 15.57
C ILE A 303 13.37 3.84 16.44
N ALA A 304 12.79 4.90 15.87
CA ALA A 304 11.96 5.84 16.60
C ALA A 304 10.72 5.18 17.21
N ALA A 305 10.08 4.26 16.50
CA ALA A 305 8.91 3.52 16.99
C ALA A 305 9.28 2.52 18.11
N ILE A 306 10.44 1.87 18.03
CA ILE A 306 10.98 1.05 19.13
C ILE A 306 11.25 1.94 20.36
N SER A 307 11.86 3.12 20.16
CA SER A 307 12.17 4.05 21.25
C SER A 307 10.93 4.64 21.92
N PHE A 308 9.80 4.72 21.22
CA PHE A 308 8.54 5.24 21.77
C PHE A 308 8.01 4.40 22.95
N ASP A 309 8.10 3.08 22.88
CA ASP A 309 7.79 2.18 24.00
C ASP A 309 8.58 0.87 23.91
N PHE A 310 9.87 0.95 24.26
CA PHE A 310 10.80 -0.18 24.16
C PHE A 310 10.32 -1.41 24.94
N ARG A 311 9.77 -1.20 26.15
CA ARG A 311 9.33 -2.31 27.02
C ARG A 311 8.18 -3.08 26.37
N ARG A 312 7.21 -2.36 25.79
CA ARG A 312 6.06 -2.97 25.13
C ARG A 312 6.44 -3.71 23.85
N VAL A 313 7.40 -3.18 23.09
CA VAL A 313 7.89 -3.82 21.86
C VAL A 313 8.72 -5.06 22.17
N TYR A 314 9.60 -5.00 23.18
CA TYR A 314 10.56 -6.06 23.49
C TYR A 314 9.91 -7.41 23.84
N THR A 315 8.78 -7.41 24.55
CA THR A 315 8.11 -8.62 25.05
C THR A 315 7.59 -9.56 23.95
N GLY A 316 7.38 -9.06 22.73
CA GLY A 316 6.92 -9.86 21.58
C GLY A 316 7.73 -9.63 20.30
N PHE A 317 8.88 -8.95 20.38
CA PHE A 317 9.60 -8.44 19.21
C PHE A 317 9.92 -9.53 18.19
N LYS A 318 10.47 -10.66 18.67
CA LYS A 318 10.85 -11.80 17.82
C LYS A 318 9.66 -12.34 17.03
N ASP A 319 8.56 -12.64 17.71
CA ASP A 319 7.39 -13.25 17.09
C ASP A 319 6.68 -12.26 16.14
N GLY A 320 6.58 -11.00 16.56
CA GLY A 320 6.03 -9.92 15.74
C GLY A 320 6.82 -9.72 14.45
N VAL A 321 8.14 -9.57 14.53
CA VAL A 321 9.01 -9.39 13.36
C VAL A 321 8.98 -10.62 12.46
N ASN A 322 9.08 -11.84 12.99
CA ASN A 322 9.02 -13.05 12.18
C ASN A 322 7.70 -13.18 11.40
N ALA A 323 6.57 -12.87 12.04
CA ALA A 323 5.27 -12.85 11.38
C ALA A 323 5.23 -11.79 10.25
N SER A 324 5.79 -10.60 10.49
CA SER A 324 5.87 -9.54 9.48
C SER A 324 6.78 -9.85 8.32
N ILE A 325 7.89 -10.56 8.55
CA ILE A 325 8.76 -11.04 7.49
C ILE A 325 7.98 -12.01 6.60
N GLY A 326 7.28 -12.98 7.18
CA GLY A 326 6.42 -13.91 6.43
C GLY A 326 5.36 -13.17 5.59
N GLY A 327 4.70 -12.16 6.17
CA GLY A 327 3.74 -11.31 5.46
C GLY A 327 4.38 -10.51 4.32
N SER A 328 5.58 -9.95 4.53
CA SER A 328 6.30 -9.20 3.51
C SER A 328 6.70 -10.05 2.31
N LEU A 329 7.14 -11.29 2.54
CA LEU A 329 7.47 -12.24 1.47
C LEU A 329 6.26 -12.55 0.60
N LEU A 330 5.11 -12.84 1.22
CA LEU A 330 3.86 -13.06 0.47
C LEU A 330 3.46 -11.82 -0.32
N ALA A 331 3.55 -10.63 0.27
CA ALA A 331 3.22 -9.38 -0.40
C ALA A 331 4.11 -9.12 -1.63
N VAL A 332 5.43 -9.22 -1.46
CA VAL A 332 6.41 -9.07 -2.56
C VAL A 332 6.13 -10.08 -3.67
N MET A 333 5.90 -11.35 -3.32
CA MET A 333 5.71 -12.40 -4.30
C MET A 333 4.41 -12.25 -5.09
N ASN A 334 3.32 -11.78 -4.46
CA ASN A 334 2.08 -11.49 -5.18
C ASN A 334 2.28 -10.38 -6.21
N THR A 335 2.85 -9.24 -5.81
CA THR A 335 3.09 -8.12 -6.73
C THR A 335 4.12 -8.46 -7.80
N ALA A 336 5.18 -9.19 -7.47
CA ALA A 336 6.18 -9.65 -8.42
C ALA A 336 5.58 -10.58 -9.50
N SER A 337 4.67 -11.46 -9.09
CA SER A 337 3.97 -12.36 -10.00
C SER A 337 3.06 -11.59 -10.97
N GLU A 338 2.33 -10.58 -10.48
CA GLU A 338 1.55 -9.66 -11.31
C GLU A 338 2.43 -8.85 -12.26
N TYR A 339 3.61 -8.44 -11.80
CA TYR A 339 4.58 -7.73 -12.64
C TYR A 339 5.10 -8.63 -13.79
N GLY A 340 5.35 -9.92 -13.51
CA GLY A 340 5.66 -10.92 -14.52
C GLY A 340 4.52 -11.16 -15.51
N PHE A 341 3.27 -11.22 -15.03
CA PHE A 341 2.07 -11.31 -15.86
C PHE A 341 1.97 -10.11 -16.81
N GLY A 342 2.09 -8.89 -16.27
CA GLY A 342 2.01 -7.66 -17.05
C GLY A 342 3.08 -7.59 -18.13
N ALA A 343 4.29 -8.06 -17.85
CA ALA A 343 5.37 -8.11 -18.85
C ALA A 343 5.08 -9.08 -20.01
N ILE A 344 4.46 -10.24 -19.74
CA ILE A 344 4.00 -11.13 -20.81
C ILE A 344 2.92 -10.42 -21.63
N ILE A 345 1.89 -9.87 -20.99
CA ILE A 345 0.78 -9.22 -21.69
C ILE A 345 1.28 -8.08 -22.58
N ALA A 346 2.21 -7.25 -22.09
CA ALA A 346 2.81 -6.16 -22.84
C ALA A 346 3.62 -6.63 -24.07
N ALA A 347 4.17 -7.85 -24.02
CA ALA A 347 4.94 -8.44 -25.11
C ALA A 347 4.07 -9.14 -26.17
N LEU A 348 2.76 -9.33 -25.92
CA LEU A 348 1.86 -9.96 -26.88
C LEU A 348 1.44 -9.00 -28.00
N PRO A 349 1.27 -9.48 -29.25
CA PRO A 349 0.91 -8.64 -30.39
C PRO A 349 -0.37 -7.80 -30.18
N GLY A 350 -1.35 -8.35 -29.45
CA GLY A 350 -2.61 -7.66 -29.16
C GLY A 350 -2.43 -6.38 -28.33
N PHE A 351 -1.35 -6.26 -27.55
CA PHE A 351 -1.09 -5.09 -26.74
C PHE A 351 -0.68 -3.87 -27.58
N ALA A 352 -0.01 -4.08 -28.71
CA ALA A 352 0.34 -3.01 -29.63
C ALA A 352 -0.91 -2.27 -30.16
N ILE A 353 -2.02 -2.99 -30.34
CA ILE A 353 -3.31 -2.40 -30.74
C ILE A 353 -3.82 -1.45 -29.65
N ILE A 354 -3.76 -1.87 -28.39
CA ILE A 354 -4.19 -1.06 -27.24
C ILE A 354 -3.30 0.17 -27.10
N SER A 355 -1.98 -0.01 -27.13
CA SER A 355 -0.99 1.06 -27.01
C SER A 355 -1.15 2.10 -28.13
N HIS A 356 -1.30 1.66 -29.39
CA HIS A 356 -1.51 2.55 -30.53
C HIS A 356 -2.85 3.30 -30.45
N ALA A 357 -3.91 2.65 -29.98
CA ALA A 357 -5.19 3.32 -29.77
C ALA A 357 -5.09 4.41 -28.70
N LEU A 358 -4.47 4.11 -27.54
CA LEU A 358 -4.28 5.07 -26.46
C LEU A 358 -3.40 6.26 -26.90
N GLY A 359 -2.26 5.99 -27.53
CA GLY A 359 -1.32 7.03 -27.96
C GLY A 359 -1.89 8.04 -28.95
N ASN A 360 -2.85 7.61 -29.79
CA ASN A 360 -3.50 8.48 -30.78
C ASN A 360 -4.82 9.12 -30.29
N THR A 361 -5.44 8.56 -29.24
CA THR A 361 -6.71 9.09 -28.70
C THR A 361 -6.46 10.37 -27.89
N PHE A 362 -5.29 10.50 -27.26
CA PHE A 362 -4.97 11.62 -26.38
C PHE A 362 -3.83 12.47 -26.95
N THR A 363 -4.17 13.54 -27.67
CA THR A 363 -3.21 14.46 -28.31
C THR A 363 -2.54 15.45 -27.36
N ASN A 364 -3.04 15.59 -26.12
CA ASN A 364 -2.45 16.49 -25.12
C ASN A 364 -1.37 15.75 -24.31
N PRO A 365 -0.11 16.26 -24.25
CA PRO A 365 1.00 15.60 -23.56
C PRO A 365 0.76 15.30 -22.08
N LEU A 366 -0.08 16.09 -21.39
CA LEU A 366 -0.47 15.82 -20.00
C LEU A 366 -1.32 14.54 -19.83
N VAL A 367 -1.91 14.06 -20.92
CA VAL A 367 -2.71 12.82 -20.98
C VAL A 367 -1.92 11.65 -21.60
N ASN A 368 -0.84 11.93 -22.33
CA ASN A 368 -0.03 10.93 -23.04
C ASN A 368 1.26 10.54 -22.30
N GLY A 369 1.73 11.36 -21.35
CA GLY A 369 2.99 11.16 -20.61
C GLY A 369 2.87 10.53 -19.22
N ALA A 370 1.67 10.08 -18.82
CA ALA A 370 1.42 9.42 -17.53
C ALA A 370 1.39 7.90 -17.66
#